data_AF-A0A8J9SJX0-F1
#
_entry.id   AF-A0A8J9SJX0-F1
#
_cell.length_a   1.000
_cell.length_b   1.000
_cell.length_c   1.000
_cell.angle_alpha   90.00
_cell.angle_beta   90.00
_cell.angle_gamma   90.00
#
_symmetry.space_group_name_H-M   'P 1'
#
loop_
_entity.id
_entity.type
_entity.pdbx_description
1 polymer ?
#
loop_
_entity_poly.entity_id
_entity_poly.type
_entity_poly.pdbx_seq_one_letter_code
_entity_poly.pdbx_strand_id
1 'polypeptide(L)'
;NFGEIPSEAARRYGDRRFTAMMMAKVICVQLVSMLGYDLLFQDVDIVWFSNPLEYFAHADPGMDMFFQDDGAHSTRYAPYSANSGLYFVRHN
;
A
#
# COMPACT_ATOMS: atom_id res chain seq x y z
N ASN A 1 7.84 -4.64 17.20
CA ASN A 1 8.05 -6.10 17.10
C ASN A 1 7.07 -6.61 16.05
N PHE A 2 7.55 -7.25 14.99
CA PHE A 2 6.71 -7.74 13.87
C PHE A 2 5.90 -9.00 14.22
N GLY A 3 6.04 -9.53 15.44
CA GLY A 3 5.46 -10.82 15.80
C GLY A 3 6.12 -11.96 15.02
N GLU A 4 5.49 -13.14 15.02
CA GLU A 4 5.93 -14.25 14.18
C GLU A 4 5.50 -14.02 12.73
N ILE A 5 6.48 -13.93 11.83
CA ILE A 5 6.23 -13.86 10.39
C ILE A 5 5.92 -15.29 9.88
N PRO A 6 4.80 -15.52 9.18
CA PRO A 6 4.48 -16.84 8.63
C PRO A 6 5.57 -17.35 7.69
N SER A 7 5.99 -18.60 7.86
CA SER A 7 6.98 -19.28 7.00
C SER A 7 6.36 -19.98 5.80
N GLU A 8 5.03 -20.13 5.78
CA GLU A 8 4.29 -20.77 4.72
C GLU A 8 3.34 -19.78 4.03
N ALA A 9 3.05 -20.04 2.75
CA ALA A 9 2.08 -19.26 1.99
C ALA A 9 0.68 -19.30 2.62
N ALA A 10 -0.07 -18.21 2.39
CA ALA A 10 -1.51 -18.19 2.61
C ALA A 10 -2.19 -19.18 1.66
N ARG A 11 -3.22 -19.86 2.15
CA ARG A 11 -4.05 -20.79 1.35
C ARG A 11 -5.22 -20.07 0.70
N ARG A 12 -5.68 -18.97 1.30
CA ARG A 12 -6.80 -18.18 0.81
C ARG A 12 -6.58 -16.70 1.11
N TYR A 13 -7.05 -15.86 0.20
CA TYR A 13 -7.13 -14.43 0.42
C TYR A 13 -7.85 -14.09 1.73
N GLY A 14 -7.21 -13.27 2.57
CA GLY A 14 -7.76 -12.87 3.87
C GLY A 14 -7.69 -13.93 4.97
N ASP A 15 -6.98 -15.04 4.76
CA ASP A 15 -6.68 -15.96 5.87
C ASP A 15 -5.70 -15.35 6.89
N ARG A 16 -5.47 -16.04 8.01
CA ARG A 16 -4.61 -15.51 9.09
C ARG A 16 -3.18 -15.23 8.65
N ARG A 17 -2.63 -16.04 7.74
CA ARG A 17 -1.25 -15.85 7.24
C ARG A 17 -1.19 -14.65 6.31
N PHE A 18 -2.18 -14.52 5.43
CA PHE A 18 -2.36 -13.35 4.58
C PHE A 18 -2.45 -12.07 5.42
N THR A 19 -3.35 -12.03 6.42
CA THR A 19 -3.53 -10.86 7.29
C THR A 19 -2.27 -10.52 8.07
N ALA A 20 -1.57 -11.50 8.63
CA ALA A 20 -0.31 -11.27 9.33
C ALA A 20 0.73 -10.62 8.40
N MET A 21 0.83 -11.08 7.15
CA MET A 21 1.77 -10.51 6.20
C MET A 21 1.37 -9.11 5.71
N MET A 22 0.08 -8.88 5.45
CA MET A 22 -0.40 -7.54 5.11
C MET A 22 -0.15 -6.52 6.24
N MET A 23 -0.26 -6.94 7.51
CA MET A 23 0.09 -6.07 8.63
C MET A 23 1.60 -5.82 8.73
N ALA A 24 2.44 -6.82 8.47
CA ALA A 24 3.88 -6.62 8.40
C ALA A 24 4.26 -5.61 7.29
N LYS A 25 3.63 -5.70 6.11
CA LYS A 25 3.74 -4.71 5.03
C LYS A 25 3.41 -3.31 5.53
N VAL A 26 2.28 -3.10 6.21
CA VAL A 26 1.90 -1.78 6.76
C VAL A 26 2.96 -1.25 7.73
N ILE A 27 3.46 -2.08 8.64
CA ILE A 27 4.50 -1.66 9.60
C ILE A 27 5.80 -1.27 8.88
N CYS A 28 6.22 -2.04 7.88
CA CYS A 28 7.41 -1.71 7.09
C CYS A 28 7.27 -0.34 6.42
N VAL A 29 6.13 -0.07 5.79
CA VAL A 29 5.89 1.24 5.15
C VAL A 29 5.85 2.36 6.16
N GLN A 30 5.20 2.15 7.31
CA GLN A 30 5.16 3.14 8.40
C GLN A 30 6.57 3.53 8.86
N LEU A 31 7.46 2.55 9.04
CA LEU A 31 8.84 2.82 9.47
C LEU A 31 9.62 3.66 8.44
N VAL A 32 9.39 3.44 7.14
CA VAL A 32 10.00 4.25 6.08
C VAL A 32 9.37 5.66 6.03
N SER A 33 8.06 5.77 6.20
CA SER A 33 7.35 7.05 6.24
C SER A 33 7.86 7.97 7.37
N MET A 34 8.30 7.40 8.49
CA MET A 34 8.89 8.14 9.60
C MET A 34 10.25 8.80 9.28
N LEU A 35 10.86 8.52 8.13
CA LEU A 35 12.13 9.11 7.71
C LEU A 35 11.99 10.54 7.16
N GLY A 36 10.78 11.04 6.97
CA GLY A 36 10.53 12.40 6.48
C GLY A 36 10.66 12.57 4.98
N TYR A 37 10.35 11.52 4.20
CA TYR A 37 10.33 11.56 2.74
C TYR A 37 8.93 11.27 2.20
N ASP A 38 8.61 11.87 1.07
CA ASP A 38 7.53 11.40 0.21
C ASP A 38 7.78 9.94 -0.20
N LEU A 39 6.73 9.13 -0.17
CA LEU A 39 6.82 7.68 -0.32
C LEU A 39 5.91 7.20 -1.43
N LEU A 40 6.47 6.48 -2.40
CA LEU A 40 5.71 5.66 -3.34
C LEU A 40 5.88 4.19 -2.94
N PHE A 41 4.81 3.58 -2.45
CA PHE A 41 4.77 2.15 -2.17
C PHE A 41 4.27 1.38 -3.37
N GLN A 42 4.87 0.22 -3.65
CA GLN A 42 4.31 -0.78 -4.56
C GLN A 42 4.45 -2.21 -4.02
N ASP A 43 3.50 -3.07 -4.36
CA ASP A 43 3.63 -4.52 -4.24
C ASP A 43 4.62 -5.05 -5.30
N VAL A 44 5.11 -6.27 -5.07
CA VAL A 44 6.16 -6.91 -5.88
C VAL A 44 5.69 -7.37 -7.26
N ASP A 45 4.38 -7.44 -7.47
CA ASP A 45 3.72 -7.90 -8.69
C ASP A 45 3.27 -6.74 -9.61
N ILE A 46 3.76 -5.53 -9.36
CA ILE A 46 3.52 -4.35 -10.20
C ILE A 46 4.72 -4.11 -11.11
N VAL A 47 4.43 -3.77 -12.37
CA VAL A 47 5.43 -3.37 -13.37
C VAL A 47 5.11 -1.97 -13.87
N TRP A 48 6.10 -1.09 -13.85
CA TRP A 48 5.95 0.27 -14.38
C TRP A 48 6.22 0.29 -15.88
N PHE A 49 5.24 0.76 -16.64
CA PHE A 49 5.44 1.08 -18.05
C PHE A 49 6.24 2.38 -18.23
N SER A 50 6.03 3.36 -17.35
CA SER A 50 6.75 4.63 -17.29
C SER A 50 7.03 5.02 -15.84
N ASN A 51 8.02 5.90 -15.62
CA ASN A 51 8.36 6.38 -14.28
C ASN A 51 7.20 7.20 -13.68
N PRO A 52 6.58 6.77 -12.57
CA PRO A 52 5.43 7.46 -11.99
C PRO A 52 5.81 8.62 -11.05
N LEU A 53 7.09 8.74 -10.67
CA LEU A 53 7.52 9.71 -9.65
C LEU A 53 7.25 11.16 -10.08
N GLU A 54 7.44 11.48 -11.36
CA GLU A 54 7.17 12.82 -11.88
C GLU A 54 5.69 13.20 -11.77
N TYR A 55 4.78 12.25 -11.97
CA TYR A 55 3.35 12.49 -11.81
C TYR A 55 3.03 12.88 -10.37
N PHE A 56 3.50 12.10 -9.39
CA PHE A 56 3.21 12.36 -7.98
C PHE A 56 3.88 13.61 -7.42
N ALA A 57 5.07 13.96 -7.91
CA ALA A 57 5.76 15.20 -7.53
C ALA A 57 4.96 16.46 -7.90
N HIS A 58 4.12 16.39 -8.95
CA HIS A 58 3.30 17.51 -9.42
C HIS A 58 1.80 17.29 -9.18
N ALA A 59 1.42 16.19 -8.53
CA ALA A 59 0.03 15.90 -8.20
C ALA A 59 -0.50 16.86 -7.14
N ASP A 60 -1.82 17.01 -7.06
CA ASP A 60 -2.52 17.98 -6.21
C ASP A 60 -1.84 18.13 -4.82
N PRO A 61 -1.29 19.32 -4.50
CA PRO A 61 -0.61 19.55 -3.23
C PRO A 61 -1.55 19.48 -2.02
N GLY A 62 -2.87 19.58 -2.22
CA GLY A 62 -3.87 19.49 -1.16
C GLY A 62 -4.18 18.07 -0.68
N MET A 63 -3.60 17.04 -1.32
CA MET A 63 -3.85 15.64 -0.99
C MET A 63 -2.63 15.01 -0.32
N ASP A 64 -2.84 14.37 0.83
CA ASP A 64 -1.77 13.66 1.56
C ASP A 64 -1.44 12.31 0.94
N MET A 65 -2.43 11.67 0.30
CA MET A 65 -2.29 10.31 -0.22
C MET A 65 -3.06 10.13 -1.54
N PHE A 66 -2.49 9.31 -2.42
CA PHE A 66 -3.12 8.93 -3.69
C PHE A 66 -3.20 7.41 -3.77
N PHE A 67 -4.39 6.91 -4.05
CA PHE A 67 -4.69 5.50 -4.23
C PHE A 67 -5.40 5.26 -5.55
N GLN A 68 -5.26 4.06 -6.09
CA GLN A 68 -6.10 3.59 -7.19
C GLN A 68 -7.37 2.94 -6.65
N ASP A 69 -8.45 3.00 -7.42
CA ASP A 69 -9.64 2.21 -7.14
C ASP A 69 -9.36 0.71 -7.41
N ASP A 70 -9.77 -0.14 -6.48
CA ASP A 70 -9.57 -1.60 -6.50
C ASP A 70 -10.58 -2.32 -7.42
N GLY A 71 -11.64 -1.63 -7.87
CA GLY A 71 -12.68 -2.15 -8.78
C GLY A 71 -13.62 -3.19 -8.16
N ALA A 72 -13.26 -3.78 -7.02
CA ALA A 72 -14.05 -4.82 -6.37
C ALA A 72 -15.35 -4.32 -5.72
N HIS A 73 -15.49 -3.01 -5.45
CA HIS A 73 -16.66 -2.23 -4.96
C HIS A 73 -17.63 -2.93 -3.97
N SER A 74 -17.17 -3.98 -3.28
CA SER A 74 -18.00 -4.74 -2.35
C SER A 74 -18.13 -3.98 -1.03
N THR A 75 -19.15 -4.30 -0.24
CA THR A 75 -19.36 -3.70 1.08
C THR A 75 -18.15 -3.87 2.01
N ARG A 76 -17.34 -4.91 1.79
CA ARG A 76 -16.09 -5.15 2.53
C ARG A 76 -15.06 -4.04 2.34
N TYR A 77 -15.00 -3.43 1.15
CA TYR A 77 -14.02 -2.41 0.79
C TYR A 77 -14.62 -1.00 0.75
N ALA A 78 -15.88 -0.86 1.17
CA ALA A 78 -16.55 0.43 1.26
C ALA A 78 -15.88 1.33 2.33
N PRO A 79 -15.93 2.66 2.16
CA PRO A 79 -16.63 3.36 1.08
C PRO A 79 -15.76 3.59 -0.17
N TYR A 80 -14.44 3.53 -0.05
CA TYR A 80 -13.53 4.03 -1.09
C TYR A 80 -12.95 2.96 -2.00
N SER A 81 -12.98 1.69 -1.58
CA SER A 81 -12.41 0.57 -2.35
C SER A 81 -10.99 0.84 -2.84
N ALA A 82 -10.15 1.44 -2.01
CA ALA A 82 -8.78 1.76 -2.38
C ALA A 82 -7.91 0.49 -2.47
N ASN A 83 -7.17 0.37 -3.56
CA ASN A 83 -6.14 -0.65 -3.71
C ASN A 83 -4.88 -0.25 -2.93
N SER A 84 -4.37 -1.14 -2.08
CA SER A 84 -3.14 -0.90 -1.30
C SER A 84 -1.87 -1.42 -1.96
N GLY A 85 -1.96 -1.87 -3.21
CA GLY A 85 -0.84 -2.41 -3.98
C GLY A 85 0.03 -1.34 -4.62
N LEU A 86 -0.50 -0.16 -4.92
CA LEU A 86 0.26 1.01 -5.37
C LEU A 86 -0.35 2.27 -4.77
N TYR A 87 0.42 3.03 -4.00
CA TYR A 87 -0.05 4.30 -3.46
C TYR A 87 1.10 5.25 -3.14
N PHE A 88 0.81 6.54 -3.24
CA PHE A 88 1.72 7.62 -2.87
C PHE A 88 1.29 8.24 -1.55
N VAL A 89 2.26 8.62 -0.72
CA VAL A 89 2.08 9.32 0.56
C VAL A 89 3.04 10.50 0.59
N ARG A 90 2.50 11.70 0.83
CA ARG A 90 3.27 12.92 1.02
C ARG A 90 3.77 13.01 2.47
N HIS A 91 5.00 13.47 2.66
CA HIS A 91 5.47 13.89 3.96
C HIS A 91 5.08 15.35 4.21
N ASN A 92 4.44 15.59 5.36
CA ASN A 92 4.03 16.91 5.83
C ASN A 92 4.81 17.33 7.09
#